data_AF-A0A3M1JHF2-F1
#
_entry.id   AF-A0A3M1JHF2-F1
#
_cell.length_a   1.000
_cell.length_b   1.000
_cell.length_c   1.000
_cell.angle_alpha   90.00
_cell.angle_beta   90.00
_cell.angle_gamma   90.00
#
_symmetry.space_group_name_H-M   'P 1'
#
loop_
_entity.id
_entity.type
_entity.pdbx_description
1 polymer ?
#
loop_
_entity_poly.entity_id
_entity_poly.type
_entity_poly.pdbx_seq_one_letter_code
_entity_poly.pdbx_strand_id
1 'polypeptide(L)'
;GLTISGGMTLASEKYPLYQAAREAEGAEQRAKDFVRSDGGRAKDAFYFLGQVVPWEGFSDIAQRVDKFENWCGEDGPVSRALLQNLLSIYLEYRQGRAEAMKSRKWDPDKPYFGPWMWHLAYQLARRREDKRTPPEVKDELVKIENEILTSQKNIETIGLAARWAQYLIRT
;
A
#
# COMPACT_ATOMS: atom_id res chain seq x y z
N GLY A 1 23.05 -11.55 -14.15
CA GLY A 1 22.09 -10.53 -14.58
C GLY A 1 22.33 -9.28 -13.78
N LEU A 2 22.19 -8.10 -14.39
CA LEU A 2 22.26 -6.81 -13.72
C LEU A 2 20.86 -6.42 -13.22
N THR A 3 20.77 -5.84 -12.03
CA THR A 3 19.53 -5.29 -11.45
C THR A 3 19.79 -3.92 -10.86
N ILE A 4 18.71 -3.18 -10.60
CA ILE A 4 18.76 -1.87 -9.96
C ILE A 4 17.99 -1.91 -8.65
N SER A 5 18.50 -1.21 -7.64
CA SER A 5 17.75 -0.83 -6.45
C SER A 5 17.63 0.68 -6.44
N GLY A 6 16.50 1.21 -5.99
CA GLY A 6 16.28 2.65 -5.91
C GLY A 6 15.48 3.03 -4.67
N GLY A 7 15.59 4.29 -4.26
CA GLY A 7 14.80 4.87 -3.19
C GLY A 7 14.30 6.24 -3.58
N MET A 8 13.04 6.54 -3.26
CA MET A 8 12.43 7.84 -3.48
C MET A 8 11.77 8.34 -2.21
N THR A 9 12.04 9.60 -1.87
CA THR A 9 11.42 10.34 -0.79
C THR A 9 10.77 11.60 -1.36
N LEU A 10 9.77 12.12 -0.64
CA LEU A 10 9.09 13.36 -1.01
C LEU A 10 9.52 14.44 -0.03
N ALA A 11 10.01 15.56 -0.56
CA ALA A 11 10.44 16.72 0.20
C ALA A 11 9.57 17.93 -0.18
N SER A 12 9.25 18.79 0.79
CA SER A 12 8.59 20.06 0.49
C SER A 12 9.57 21.04 -0.16
N GLU A 13 9.05 22.05 -0.85
CA GLU A 13 9.86 23.06 -1.57
C GLU A 13 10.93 23.73 -0.68
N LYS A 14 10.61 23.95 0.60
CA LYS A 14 11.49 24.61 1.57
C LYS A 14 12.38 23.63 2.35
N TYR A 15 12.32 22.34 2.05
CA TYR A 15 13.08 21.33 2.77
C TYR A 15 14.57 21.37 2.35
N PRO A 16 15.52 21.35 3.30
CA PRO A 16 16.94 21.44 2.95
C PRO A 16 17.40 20.30 2.03
N LEU A 17 18.01 20.64 0.89
CA LEU A 17 18.43 19.67 -0.14
C LEU A 17 19.32 18.55 0.42
N TYR A 18 20.26 18.89 1.31
CA TYR A 18 21.16 17.89 1.89
C TYR A 18 20.41 16.87 2.78
N GLN A 19 19.32 17.30 3.43
CA GLN A 19 18.48 16.40 4.23
C GLN A 19 17.66 15.49 3.31
N ALA A 20 17.07 16.06 2.25
CA ALA A 20 16.37 15.28 1.22
C ALA A 20 17.28 14.20 0.60
N ALA A 21 18.52 14.56 0.25
CA ALA A 21 19.49 13.63 -0.31
C ALA A 21 19.86 12.51 0.66
N ARG A 22 20.08 12.82 1.95
CA ARG A 22 20.36 11.82 2.99
C ARG A 22 19.18 10.86 3.20
N GLU A 23 17.96 11.38 3.14
CA GLU A 23 16.76 10.53 3.24
C GLU A 23 16.59 9.61 2.03
N ALA A 24 16.88 10.11 0.82
CA ALA A 24 16.87 9.32 -0.40
C ALA A 24 17.95 8.21 -0.36
N GLU A 25 19.14 8.51 0.14
CA GLU A 25 20.20 7.51 0.41
C GLU A 25 19.71 6.43 1.38
N GLY A 26 19.09 6.82 2.50
CA GLY A 26 18.51 5.87 3.44
C GLY A 26 17.38 5.02 2.86
N ALA A 27 16.55 5.60 1.98
CA ALA A 27 15.53 4.88 1.23
C ALA A 27 16.14 3.84 0.27
N GLU A 28 17.15 4.23 -0.50
CA GLU A 28 17.85 3.31 -1.40
C GLU A 28 18.51 2.16 -0.62
N GLN A 29 19.12 2.46 0.53
CA GLN A 29 19.74 1.46 1.38
C GLN A 29 18.71 0.42 1.85
N ARG A 30 17.51 0.85 2.28
CA ARG A 30 16.42 -0.07 2.64
C ARG A 30 16.00 -0.98 1.49
N ALA A 31 16.01 -0.47 0.25
CA ALA A 31 15.74 -1.28 -0.93
C ALA A 31 16.85 -2.29 -1.24
N LYS A 32 18.12 -1.95 -0.96
CA LYS A 32 19.27 -2.87 -1.10
C LYS A 32 19.28 -3.95 -0.03
N ASP A 33 18.80 -3.64 1.17
CA ASP A 33 18.70 -4.60 2.28
C ASP A 33 17.55 -5.60 2.08
N PHE A 34 16.73 -5.42 1.03
CA PHE A 34 15.66 -6.35 0.69
C PHE A 34 16.20 -7.72 0.30
N VAL A 35 15.70 -8.74 1.00
CA VAL A 35 15.96 -10.14 0.72
C VAL A 35 14.62 -10.84 0.56
N ARG A 36 14.46 -11.61 -0.53
CA ARG A 36 13.26 -12.40 -0.77
C ARG A 36 13.23 -13.61 0.16
N SER A 37 12.04 -14.00 0.59
CA SER A 37 11.83 -15.13 1.50
C SER A 37 12.22 -16.49 0.90
N ASP A 38 12.21 -16.61 -0.43
CA ASP A 38 12.59 -17.80 -1.17
C ASP A 38 14.11 -17.92 -1.43
N GLY A 39 14.92 -16.99 -0.88
CA GLY A 39 16.35 -16.91 -1.17
C GLY A 39 16.65 -16.43 -2.61
N GLY A 40 15.65 -15.86 -3.28
CA GLY A 40 15.78 -15.26 -4.60
C GLY A 40 16.74 -14.06 -4.62
N ARG A 41 16.79 -13.37 -5.76
CA ARG A 41 17.76 -12.30 -5.99
C ARG A 41 17.71 -11.24 -4.87
N ALA A 42 18.86 -10.85 -4.33
CA ALA A 42 18.95 -9.70 -3.42
C ALA A 42 19.11 -8.41 -4.23
N LYS A 43 18.81 -7.23 -3.63
CA LYS A 43 19.07 -5.91 -4.26
C LYS A 43 18.37 -5.73 -5.62
N ASP A 44 17.04 -5.80 -5.57
CA ASP A 44 16.18 -5.76 -6.76
C ASP A 44 14.78 -5.28 -6.36
N ALA A 45 14.75 -4.10 -5.74
CA ALA A 45 13.57 -3.51 -5.15
C ALA A 45 13.65 -1.98 -5.18
N PHE A 46 12.50 -1.34 -4.98
CA PHE A 46 12.35 0.10 -4.90
C PHE A 46 11.72 0.50 -3.57
N TYR A 47 12.28 1.49 -2.88
CA TYR A 47 11.68 2.05 -1.67
C TYR A 47 10.88 3.31 -2.01
N PHE A 48 9.60 3.33 -1.65
CA PHE A 48 8.74 4.50 -1.84
C PHE A 48 7.64 4.56 -0.78
N LEU A 49 7.30 5.78 -0.34
CA LEU A 49 6.22 6.07 0.63
C LEU A 49 6.23 5.18 1.88
N GLY A 50 7.41 4.85 2.39
CA GLY A 50 7.56 4.07 3.62
C GLY A 50 7.69 2.56 3.41
N GLN A 51 7.61 2.06 2.16
CA GLN A 51 7.60 0.64 1.86
C GLN A 51 8.69 0.23 0.88
N VAL A 52 9.19 -1.00 1.03
CA VAL A 52 10.05 -1.67 0.05
C VAL A 52 9.17 -2.51 -0.87
N VAL A 53 9.30 -2.30 -2.18
CA VAL A 53 8.53 -3.00 -3.21
C VAL A 53 9.49 -3.73 -4.15
N PRO A 54 9.41 -5.06 -4.28
CA PRO A 54 10.14 -5.78 -5.31
C PRO A 54 9.69 -5.32 -6.70
N TRP A 55 10.61 -5.20 -7.66
CA TRP A 55 10.26 -4.71 -9.01
C TRP A 55 9.17 -5.53 -9.69
N GLU A 56 9.13 -6.84 -9.46
CA GLU A 56 8.11 -7.75 -10.00
C GLU A 56 6.68 -7.44 -9.54
N GLY A 57 6.50 -6.74 -8.41
CA GLY A 57 5.18 -6.33 -7.91
C GLY A 57 4.83 -4.87 -8.21
N PHE A 58 5.77 -4.10 -8.79
CA PHE A 58 5.60 -2.66 -8.97
C PHE A 58 4.51 -2.32 -10.00
N SER A 59 4.42 -3.08 -11.09
CA SER A 59 3.39 -2.90 -12.13
C SER A 59 1.98 -3.04 -11.57
N ASP A 60 1.77 -4.00 -10.69
CA ASP A 60 0.45 -4.29 -10.12
C ASP A 60 0.01 -3.17 -9.17
N ILE A 61 0.96 -2.57 -8.45
CA ILE A 61 0.72 -1.39 -7.61
C ILE A 61 0.38 -0.20 -8.50
N ALA A 62 1.14 0.05 -9.57
CA ALA A 62 0.89 1.17 -10.48
C ALA A 62 -0.49 1.07 -11.14
N GLN A 63 -0.88 -0.11 -11.66
CA GLN A 63 -2.21 -0.32 -12.22
C GLN A 63 -3.33 -0.07 -11.20
N ARG A 64 -3.08 -0.40 -9.93
CA ARG A 64 -4.04 -0.14 -8.84
C ARG A 64 -4.13 1.35 -8.50
N VAL A 65 -3.01 2.08 -8.57
CA VAL A 65 -2.99 3.54 -8.45
C VAL A 65 -3.80 4.17 -9.56
N ASP A 66 -3.63 3.75 -10.82
CA ASP A 66 -4.41 4.26 -11.95
C ASP A 66 -5.92 4.03 -11.75
N LYS A 67 -6.31 2.85 -11.26
CA LYS A 67 -7.72 2.57 -10.91
C LYS A 67 -8.23 3.52 -9.83
N PHE A 68 -7.45 3.73 -8.78
CA PHE A 68 -7.82 4.61 -7.67
C PHE A 68 -7.91 6.08 -8.08
N GLU A 69 -7.00 6.53 -8.94
CA GLU A 69 -7.05 7.86 -9.54
C GLU A 69 -8.33 8.03 -10.37
N ASN A 70 -8.62 7.08 -11.26
CA ASN A 70 -9.84 7.12 -12.07
C ASN A 70 -11.13 7.08 -11.24
N TRP A 71 -11.14 6.33 -10.13
CA TRP A 71 -12.34 6.22 -9.28
C TRP A 71 -12.52 7.41 -8.35
N CYS A 72 -11.44 7.95 -7.79
CA CYS A 72 -11.46 8.93 -6.70
C CYS A 72 -10.95 10.32 -7.10
N GLY A 73 -10.59 10.51 -8.37
CA GLY A 73 -10.20 11.80 -8.95
C GLY A 73 -11.32 12.83 -8.93
N GLU A 74 -11.07 14.01 -9.50
CA GLU A 74 -12.04 15.12 -9.53
C GLU A 74 -13.38 14.71 -10.17
N ASP A 75 -13.34 14.04 -11.32
CA ASP A 75 -14.51 13.51 -12.03
C ASP A 75 -14.83 12.05 -11.67
N GLY A 76 -14.17 11.51 -10.65
CA GLY A 76 -14.28 10.11 -10.24
C GLY A 76 -15.65 9.80 -9.62
N PRO A 77 -16.26 8.64 -9.92
CA PRO A 77 -17.57 8.30 -9.42
C PRO A 77 -17.58 7.87 -7.94
N VAL A 78 -16.41 7.71 -7.31
CA VAL A 78 -16.25 7.28 -5.93
C VAL A 78 -15.62 8.40 -5.08
N SER A 79 -16.14 8.58 -3.87
CA SER A 79 -15.57 9.56 -2.93
C SER A 79 -14.12 9.23 -2.57
N ARG A 80 -13.27 10.27 -2.53
CA ARG A 80 -11.89 10.25 -1.99
C ARG A 80 -11.75 9.63 -0.59
N ALA A 81 -12.85 9.59 0.17
CA ALA A 81 -12.90 8.88 1.45
C ALA A 81 -12.57 7.38 1.33
N LEU A 82 -12.75 6.75 0.17
CA LEU A 82 -12.30 5.37 -0.07
C LEU A 82 -10.79 5.22 0.18
N LEU A 83 -9.97 6.14 -0.36
CA LEU A 83 -8.52 6.07 -0.19
C LEU A 83 -8.11 6.25 1.28
N GLN A 84 -8.80 7.16 1.98
CA GLN A 84 -8.55 7.38 3.41
C GLN A 84 -8.96 6.15 4.24
N ASN A 85 -10.07 5.51 3.90
CA ASN A 85 -10.54 4.26 4.51
C ASN A 85 -9.50 3.14 4.34
N LEU A 86 -9.07 2.87 3.10
CA LEU A 86 -8.06 1.84 2.80
C LEU A 86 -6.74 2.08 3.54
N LEU A 87 -6.28 3.33 3.58
CA LEU A 87 -5.09 3.70 4.34
C LEU A 87 -5.26 3.46 5.84
N SER A 88 -6.44 3.76 6.38
CA SER A 88 -6.74 3.56 7.80
C SER A 88 -6.75 2.08 8.17
N ILE A 89 -7.31 1.22 7.32
CA ILE A 89 -7.23 -0.25 7.45
C ILE A 89 -5.76 -0.72 7.42
N TYR A 90 -4.96 -0.21 6.49
CA TYR A 90 -3.53 -0.56 6.42
C TYR A 90 -2.79 -0.18 7.71
N LEU A 91 -3.05 1.01 8.27
CA LEU A 91 -2.44 1.46 9.52
C LEU A 91 -2.89 0.59 10.71
N GLU A 92 -4.17 0.23 10.77
CA GLU A 92 -4.71 -0.67 11.79
C GLU A 92 -4.04 -2.05 11.71
N TYR A 93 -3.91 -2.62 10.52
CA TYR A 93 -3.17 -3.87 10.28
C TYR A 93 -1.72 -3.77 10.79
N ARG A 94 -1.01 -2.70 10.43
CA ARG A 94 0.40 -2.47 10.82
C ARG A 94 0.55 -2.37 12.33
N GLN A 95 -0.33 -1.63 13.00
CA GLN A 95 -0.31 -1.46 14.45
C GLN A 95 -0.61 -2.79 15.17
N GLY A 96 -1.70 -3.46 14.78
CA GLY A 96 -2.08 -4.74 15.38
C GLY A 96 -1.01 -5.81 15.20
N ARG A 97 -0.39 -5.90 14.01
CA ARG A 97 0.72 -6.83 13.74
C ARG A 97 1.94 -6.50 14.61
N ALA A 98 2.29 -5.23 14.77
CA ALA A 98 3.42 -4.81 15.61
C ALA A 98 3.19 -5.12 17.09
N GLU A 99 1.98 -4.93 17.60
CA GLU A 99 1.59 -5.28 18.96
C GLU A 99 1.62 -6.80 19.19
N ALA A 100 1.09 -7.57 18.24
CA ALA A 100 1.14 -9.03 18.27
C ALA A 100 2.57 -9.55 18.35
N MET A 101 3.49 -8.99 17.54
CA MET A 101 4.93 -9.31 17.63
C MET A 101 5.54 -8.97 18.99
N LYS A 102 5.27 -7.78 19.52
CA LYS A 102 5.78 -7.37 20.85
C LYS A 102 5.31 -8.28 21.96
N SER A 103 4.06 -8.75 21.89
CA SER A 103 3.47 -9.62 22.90
C SER A 103 4.07 -11.04 22.93
N ARG A 104 4.80 -11.46 21.87
CA ARG A 104 5.28 -12.83 21.64
C ARG A 104 4.18 -13.91 21.68
N LYS A 105 2.91 -13.50 21.63
CA LYS A 105 1.74 -14.42 21.59
C LYS A 105 1.35 -14.84 20.17
N TRP A 106 2.02 -14.28 19.17
CA TRP A 106 1.75 -14.52 17.76
C TRP A 106 3.04 -14.91 17.05
N ASP A 107 2.91 -15.89 16.17
CA ASP A 107 3.98 -16.43 15.33
C ASP A 107 4.18 -15.50 14.12
N PRO A 108 5.35 -14.86 13.97
CA PRO A 108 5.66 -13.97 12.85
C PRO A 108 5.51 -14.58 11.46
N ASP A 109 5.60 -15.91 11.37
CA ASP A 109 5.53 -16.65 10.11
C ASP A 109 4.09 -16.98 9.71
N LYS A 110 3.11 -16.74 10.61
CA LYS A 110 1.68 -16.93 10.32
C LYS A 110 1.05 -15.64 9.83
N PRO A 111 -0.08 -15.70 9.11
CA PRO A 111 -0.89 -14.51 8.88
C PRO A 111 -1.41 -13.89 10.19
N TYR A 112 -1.28 -12.57 10.32
CA TYR A 112 -1.94 -11.79 11.37
C TYR A 112 -3.41 -11.51 11.04
N PHE A 113 -4.33 -12.19 11.72
CA PHE A 113 -5.76 -11.91 11.64
C PHE A 113 -6.16 -10.97 12.78
N GLY A 114 -6.96 -9.94 12.48
CA GLY A 114 -7.33 -8.92 13.46
C GLY A 114 -8.58 -8.11 13.08
N PRO A 115 -8.98 -7.15 13.93
CA PRO A 115 -10.20 -6.35 13.74
C PRO A 115 -10.26 -5.61 12.39
N TRP A 116 -9.09 -5.22 11.86
CA TRP A 116 -8.94 -4.58 10.55
C TRP A 116 -9.64 -5.32 9.41
N MET A 117 -9.77 -6.65 9.49
CA MET A 117 -10.45 -7.45 8.46
C MET A 117 -11.95 -7.17 8.42
N TRP A 118 -12.58 -7.07 9.59
CA TRP A 118 -14.00 -6.76 9.69
C TRP A 118 -14.27 -5.32 9.30
N HIS A 119 -13.40 -4.39 9.72
CA HIS A 119 -13.48 -3.01 9.28
C HIS A 119 -13.32 -2.86 7.76
N LEU A 120 -12.41 -3.62 7.14
CA LEU A 120 -12.25 -3.68 5.68
C LEU A 120 -13.55 -4.13 5.02
N ALA A 121 -14.04 -5.32 5.38
CA ALA A 121 -15.25 -5.91 4.80
C ALA A 121 -16.45 -4.96 4.94
N TYR A 122 -16.64 -4.39 6.13
CA TYR A 122 -17.71 -3.44 6.39
C TYR A 122 -17.57 -2.16 5.55
N GLN A 123 -16.40 -1.53 5.54
CA GLN A 123 -16.19 -0.29 4.79
C GLN A 123 -16.37 -0.49 3.28
N LEU A 124 -15.90 -1.61 2.73
CA LEU A 124 -16.07 -1.94 1.31
C LEU A 124 -17.52 -2.29 0.97
N ALA A 125 -18.21 -3.06 1.82
CA ALA A 125 -19.64 -3.34 1.65
C ALA A 125 -20.46 -2.06 1.60
N ARG A 126 -20.22 -1.12 2.52
CA ARG A 126 -20.89 0.19 2.54
C ARG A 126 -20.65 1.00 1.26
N ARG A 127 -19.45 0.89 0.65
CA ARG A 127 -19.14 1.56 -0.63
C ARG A 127 -19.84 0.90 -1.81
N ARG A 128 -20.04 -0.42 -1.77
CA ARG A 128 -20.82 -1.14 -2.78
C ARG A 128 -22.32 -0.85 -2.67
N GLU A 129 -22.84 -0.60 -1.47
CA GLU A 129 -24.23 -0.19 -1.26
C GLU A 129 -24.53 1.23 -1.75
N ASP A 130 -23.52 2.09 -1.89
CA ASP A 130 -23.70 3.44 -2.40
C ASP A 130 -24.23 3.39 -3.85
N LYS A 131 -25.32 4.13 -4.08
CA LYS A 131 -25.98 4.24 -5.39
C LYS A 131 -25.12 4.99 -6.41
N ARG A 132 -24.17 5.81 -5.96
CA ARG A 132 -23.25 6.58 -6.81
C ARG A 132 -22.09 5.73 -7.32
N THR A 133 -21.74 4.66 -6.61
CA THR A 133 -20.69 3.74 -7.04
C THR A 133 -21.18 2.95 -8.28
N PRO A 134 -20.48 2.98 -9.41
CA PRO A 134 -20.86 2.23 -10.61
C PRO A 134 -20.71 0.72 -10.42
N PRO A 135 -21.52 -0.13 -11.07
CA PRO A 135 -21.46 -1.59 -10.94
C PRO A 135 -20.04 -2.16 -11.14
N GLU A 136 -19.32 -1.69 -12.14
CA GLU A 136 -17.96 -2.14 -12.45
C GLU A 136 -16.97 -1.86 -11.30
N VAL A 137 -17.14 -0.72 -10.62
CA VAL A 137 -16.33 -0.41 -9.44
C VAL A 137 -16.74 -1.29 -8.26
N LYS A 138 -18.04 -1.61 -8.10
CA LYS A 138 -18.49 -2.53 -7.04
C LYS A 138 -17.86 -3.90 -7.19
N ASP A 139 -17.82 -4.43 -8.41
CA ASP A 139 -17.22 -5.74 -8.69
C ASP A 139 -15.72 -5.73 -8.41
N GLU A 140 -15.00 -4.67 -8.79
CA GLU A 140 -13.59 -4.53 -8.45
C GLU A 140 -13.36 -4.39 -6.94
N LEU A 141 -14.23 -3.72 -6.19
CA LEU A 141 -14.15 -3.66 -4.73
C LEU A 141 -14.34 -5.05 -4.09
N VAL A 142 -15.15 -5.93 -4.67
CA VAL A 142 -15.25 -7.34 -4.23
C VAL A 142 -13.93 -8.08 -4.48
N LYS A 143 -13.32 -7.89 -5.65
CA LYS A 143 -12.01 -8.49 -5.97
C LYS A 143 -10.94 -8.02 -4.99
N ILE A 144 -10.86 -6.72 -4.73
CA ILE A 144 -9.93 -6.12 -3.75
C ILE A 144 -10.13 -6.72 -2.36
N GLU A 145 -11.38 -6.83 -1.91
CA GLU A 145 -11.69 -7.45 -0.61
C GLU A 145 -11.15 -8.88 -0.55
N ASN A 146 -11.49 -9.71 -1.54
CA ASN A 146 -11.07 -11.10 -1.59
C ASN A 146 -9.54 -11.25 -1.66
N GLU A 147 -8.87 -10.45 -2.50
CA GLU A 147 -7.41 -10.40 -2.61
C GLU A 147 -6.76 -10.10 -1.25
N ILE A 148 -7.26 -9.09 -0.54
CA ILE A 148 -6.70 -8.67 0.75
C ILE A 148 -6.96 -9.72 1.84
N LEU A 149 -8.17 -10.29 1.88
CA LEU A 149 -8.52 -11.29 2.89
C LEU A 149 -7.81 -12.64 2.66
N THR A 150 -7.41 -12.94 1.42
CA THR A 150 -6.71 -14.18 1.08
C THR A 150 -5.19 -14.10 1.26
N SER A 151 -4.59 -12.91 1.14
CA SER A 151 -3.14 -12.75 1.25
C SER A 151 -2.72 -11.45 1.94
N GLN A 152 -1.87 -11.57 2.96
CA GLN A 152 -1.36 -10.42 3.72
C GLN A 152 -0.44 -9.52 2.90
N LYS A 153 0.20 -10.05 1.85
CA LYS A 153 0.98 -9.24 0.92
C LYS A 153 0.11 -8.14 0.30
N ASN A 154 -1.17 -8.43 0.09
CA ASN A 154 -2.10 -7.51 -0.57
C ASN A 154 -2.56 -6.37 0.35
N ILE A 155 -2.59 -6.54 1.68
CA ILE A 155 -2.85 -5.41 2.59
C ILE A 155 -1.66 -4.45 2.64
N GLU A 156 -0.42 -4.92 2.45
CA GLU A 156 0.73 -4.02 2.42
C GLU A 156 0.72 -3.16 1.15
N THR A 157 0.43 -3.75 -0.01
CA THR A 157 0.40 -3.03 -1.29
C THR A 157 -0.81 -2.09 -1.44
N ILE A 158 -1.96 -2.40 -0.82
CA ILE A 158 -3.14 -1.50 -0.88
C ILE A 158 -2.88 -0.17 -0.20
N GLY A 159 -2.17 -0.17 0.94
CA GLY A 159 -1.85 1.04 1.68
C GLY A 159 -0.94 1.97 0.88
N LEU A 160 0.05 1.39 0.19
CA LEU A 160 0.93 2.13 -0.72
C LEU A 160 0.17 2.69 -1.92
N ALA A 161 -0.64 1.88 -2.60
CA ALA A 161 -1.42 2.32 -3.75
C ALA A 161 -2.39 3.45 -3.37
N ALA A 162 -3.10 3.32 -2.24
CA ALA A 162 -4.01 4.36 -1.75
C ALA A 162 -3.26 5.67 -1.42
N ARG A 163 -2.10 5.60 -0.77
CA ARG A 163 -1.30 6.79 -0.46
C ARG A 163 -0.76 7.44 -1.73
N TRP A 164 -0.26 6.67 -2.68
CA TRP A 164 0.25 7.19 -3.95
C TRP A 164 -0.87 7.88 -4.74
N ALA A 165 -2.03 7.24 -4.90
CA ALA A 165 -3.19 7.85 -5.54
C ALA A 165 -3.63 9.16 -4.84
N GLN A 166 -3.62 9.20 -3.49
CA GLN A 166 -3.90 10.45 -2.75
C GLN A 166 -2.95 11.59 -3.13
N TYR A 167 -1.68 11.32 -3.45
CA TYR A 167 -0.74 12.35 -3.89
C TYR A 167 -1.04 12.83 -5.31
N LEU A 168 -1.41 11.93 -6.22
CA LEU A 168 -1.75 12.30 -7.61
C LEU A 168 -3.05 13.12 -7.71
N ILE A 169 -4.05 12.79 -6.89
CA ILE A 169 -5.36 13.48 -6.90
C ILE A 169 -5.33 14.84 -6.16
N ARG A 170 -4.25 15.14 -5.41
CA ARG A 170 -4.11 16.38 -4.63
C ARG A 170 -3.50 17.54 -5.41
N THR A 171 -3.12 17.32 -6.66
CA THR A 171 -2.72 18.35 -7.62
C THR A 171 -3.93 18.99 -8.29
#